data_AF-A0A6N8UL75-F1
#
_entry.id   AF-A0A6N8UL75-F1
#
_cell.length_a   1.000
_cell.length_b   1.000
_cell.length_c   1.000
_cell.angle_alpha   90.00
_cell.angle_beta   90.00
_cell.angle_gamma   90.00
#
_symmetry.space_group_name_H-M   'P 1'
#
loop_
_entity.id
_entity.type
_entity.pdbx_description
1 polymer ?
#
loop_
_entity_poly.entity_id
_entity_poly.type
_entity_poly.pdbx_seq_one_letter_code
_entity_poly.pdbx_strand_id
1 'polypeptide(L)' 'FQDEWGPEVGSELPELTVKDTEGNDRTLEDLTGDNKGIVLFFVRTSNW' A
#
# COMPACT_ATOMS: atom_id res chain seq x y z
N PHE A 1 20.32 13.77 5.03
CA PHE A 1 19.14 12.91 5.15
C PHE A 1 18.52 12.87 3.77
N GLN A 2 18.54 11.71 3.12
CA GLN A 2 18.00 11.57 1.78
C GLN A 2 16.49 11.36 1.96
N ASP A 3 15.69 12.33 1.50
CA ASP A 3 14.24 12.22 1.51
C ASP A 3 13.84 11.19 0.44
N GLU A 4 13.73 9.93 0.83
CA GLU A 4 13.29 8.85 -0.05
C GLU A 4 11.76 8.86 -0.09
N TRP A 5 11.18 9.34 -1.20
CA TRP A 5 9.74 9.58 -1.38
C TRP A 5 8.93 8.33 -1.75
N GLY A 6 9.45 7.14 -1.46
CA GLY A 6 8.82 5.86 -1.77
C GLY A 6 9.69 4.97 -2.68
N PRO A 7 9.15 3.82 -3.13
CA PRO A 7 9.90 2.85 -3.91
C PRO A 7 10.26 3.38 -5.31
N GLU A 8 11.39 2.92 -5.84
CA GLU A 8 11.81 3.25 -7.20
C GLU A 8 10.85 2.66 -8.24
N VAL A 9 10.66 3.35 -9.37
CA VAL A 9 9.80 2.86 -10.46
C VAL A 9 10.36 1.54 -11.01
N GLY A 10 9.52 0.51 -11.07
CA GLY A 10 9.90 -0.83 -11.54
C GLY A 10 10.55 -1.72 -10.48
N SER A 11 10.73 -1.22 -9.25
CA SER A 11 11.07 -2.08 -8.11
C SER A 11 9.90 -2.99 -7.73
N GLU A 12 10.23 -4.14 -7.14
CA GLU A 12 9.22 -5.02 -6.56
C GLU A 12 8.48 -4.29 -5.43
N LEU A 13 7.16 -4.42 -5.44
CA LEU A 13 6.32 -3.81 -4.41
C LEU A 13 6.58 -4.53 -3.08
N PRO A 14 6.82 -3.81 -1.98
CA PRO A 14 7.03 -4.45 -0.68
C PRO A 14 5.74 -5.17 -0.25
N GLU A 15 5.89 -6.33 0.40
CA GLU A 15 4.77 -6.98 1.06
C GLU A 15 4.18 -6.05 2.13
N LEU A 16 2.94 -5.62 1.90
CA LEU A 16 2.22 -4.76 2.83
C LEU A 16 0.93 -5.46 3.24
N THR A 17 0.77 -5.61 4.55
CA THR A 17 -0.49 -6.03 5.17
C THR A 17 -1.17 -4.82 5.78
N VAL A 18 -2.42 -4.56 5.39
CA VAL A 18 -3.25 -3.47 5.88
C VAL A 18 -4.56 -3.99 6.44
N LYS A 19 -5.19 -3.21 7.32
CA LYS A 19 -6.56 -3.47 7.77
C LYS A 19 -7.56 -2.85 6.80
N ASP A 20 -8.56 -3.63 6.39
CA ASP A 20 -9.72 -3.09 5.69
C ASP A 20 -10.69 -2.36 6.64
N THR A 21 -11.77 -1.81 6.08
CA THR A 21 -12.80 -1.10 6.85
C THR A 21 -13.56 -1.99 7.84
N GLU A 22 -13.45 -3.31 7.71
CA GLU A 22 -14.07 -4.30 8.59
C GLU A 22 -13.07 -4.83 9.65
N GLY A 23 -11.80 -4.41 9.58
CA GLY A 23 -10.74 -4.82 10.50
C GLY A 23 -10.05 -6.14 10.12
N ASN A 24 -10.30 -6.68 8.93
CA ASN A 24 -9.60 -7.86 8.43
C ASN A 24 -8.23 -7.48 7.88
N ASP A 25 -7.26 -8.39 8.01
CA ASP A 25 -5.97 -8.25 7.34
C ASP A 25 -6.13 -8.49 5.83
N ARG A 26 -5.53 -7.62 5.03
CA ARG A 26 -5.46 -7.72 3.57
C ARG A 26 -4.04 -7.48 3.11
N THR A 27 -3.58 -8.28 2.17
CA THR A 27 -2.30 -8.07 1.49
C THR A 27 -2.51 -7.25 0.22
N LEU A 28 -1.44 -6.65 -0.32
CA LEU A 28 -1.52 -5.98 -1.63
C LEU A 28 -1.91 -6.95 -2.75
N GLU A 29 -1.48 -8.21 -2.67
CA GLU A 29 -1.83 -9.25 -3.64
C GLU A 29 -3.35 -9.51 -3.66
N ASP A 30 -3.99 -9.55 -2.48
CA ASP A 30 -5.44 -9.68 -2.36
C ASP A 30 -6.19 -8.51 -3.03
N LEU A 31 -5.55 -7.33 -3.09
CA LEU A 31 -6.13 -6.10 -3.63
C LEU A 31 -5.88 -5.94 -5.14
N THR A 32 -4.77 -6.44 -5.69
CA THR A 32 -4.42 -6.30 -7.11
C THR A 32 -5.15 -7.31 -7.99
N GLY A 33 -5.43 -8.52 -7.47
CA GLY A 33 -5.81 -9.65 -8.31
C GLY A 33 -4.78 -9.90 -9.44
N ASP A 34 -5.07 -10.86 -10.33
CA ASP A 34 -4.05 -11.34 -11.26
C ASP A 34 -3.60 -10.34 -12.34
N ASN A 35 -4.32 -9.23 -12.57
CA ASN A 35 -4.06 -8.30 -13.69
C ASN A 35 -4.56 -6.86 -13.48
N LYS A 36 -4.51 -6.32 -12.25
CA LYS A 36 -4.91 -4.91 -12.01
C LYS A 36 -3.80 -4.11 -11.35
N GLY A 37 -3.74 -2.83 -11.70
CA GLY A 37 -2.92 -1.85 -11.00
C GLY A 37 -3.65 -1.28 -9.78
N ILE A 38 -2.89 -0.93 -8.75
CA ILE A 38 -3.39 -0.24 -7.56
C ILE A 38 -2.80 1.18 -7.54
N VAL A 39 -3.62 2.12 -7.08
CA VAL A 39 -3.17 3.47 -6.71
C VAL A 39 -3.32 3.60 -5.20
N LEU A 40 -2.20 3.88 -4.51
CA LEU A 40 -2.18 4.07 -3.05
C LEU A 40 -2.19 5.57 -2.72
N PHE A 41 -3.10 5.98 -1.84
CA PHE A 41 -3.15 7.33 -1.29
C PHE A 41 -2.76 7.31 0.19
N PHE A 42 -1.61 7.89 0.51
CA PHE A 42 -1.18 8.05 1.90
C PHE A 42 -1.66 9.40 2.43
N VAL A 43 -2.61 9.34 3.37
CA VAL A 43 -3.14 10.54 4.03
C VAL A 43 -2.69 10.58 5.48
N ARG A 44 -2.14 11.72 5.91
CA ARG A 44 -1.86 11.95 7.32
C ARG A 44 -3.12 12.53 7.98
N THR A 45 -3.79 11.72 8.79
CA THR A 45 -4.92 12.17 9.63
C THR A 45 -4.47 12.30 11.07
N SER A 46 -5.07 13.24 11.81
CA SER A 46 -4.83 13.45 13.25
C SER A 46 -5.83 12.70 14.14
N ASN A 47 -6.78 11.97 13.55
CA ASN A 47 -7.80 11.21 14.28
C ASN A 47 -7.61 9.70 14.07
N TRP A 48 -7.57 8.98 15.19
CA TRP A 48 -7.59 7.52 15.33
C TRP A 48 -8.93 7.09 15.91
#